data_AF-A0A822AMN6-F1
#
_entry.id   AF-A0A822AMN6-F1
#
_cell.length_a   1.000
_cell.length_b   1.000
_cell.length_c   1.000
_cell.angle_alpha   90.00
_cell.angle_beta   90.00
_cell.angle_gamma   90.00
#
_symmetry.space_group_name_H-M   'P 1'
#
loop_
_entity.id
_entity.type
_entity.pdbx_description
1 polymer ?
#
loop_
_entity_poly.entity_id
_entity_poly.type
_entity_poly.pdbx_seq_one_letter_code
_entity_poly.pdbx_strand_id
1 'polypeptide(L)'
;RYARALVKHYIGGLWILTGPLYLPRLDPTDNKLYVKYQVIGPNQVAVPTHFFKIMIGQQKDGQLDIYSYLMPNEPIDKDTPLEKFLVAPELIEQNAGFLITTEKIQKNKIRTINQPWIDFKLDSPPPSPRQKSLPTPAA
;
A
#
# COMPACT_ATOMS: atom_id res chain seq x y z
N ARG A 1 -8.84 -1.55 6.37
CA ARG A 1 -8.75 -2.11 7.75
C ARG A 1 -7.32 -2.42 8.12
N TYR A 2 -6.62 -3.24 7.33
CA TYR A 2 -5.19 -3.58 7.49
C TYR A 2 -4.26 -2.38 7.73
N ALA A 3 -4.24 -1.39 6.82
CA ALA A 3 -3.36 -0.22 6.96
C ALA A 3 -3.54 0.56 8.28
N ARG A 4 -4.77 0.69 8.79
CA ARG A 4 -5.03 1.34 10.09
C ARG A 4 -4.51 0.53 11.27
N ALA A 5 -4.48 -0.80 11.15
CA ALA A 5 -3.90 -1.65 12.18
C ALA A 5 -2.37 -1.51 12.22
N LEU A 6 -1.72 -1.35 11.06
CA LEU A 6 -0.27 -1.10 10.96
C LEU A 6 0.20 0.20 11.62
N VAL A 7 -0.65 1.24 11.68
CA VAL A 7 -0.31 2.51 12.37
C VAL A 7 0.14 2.28 13.81
N LYS A 8 -0.37 1.24 14.49
CA LYS A 8 0.01 0.92 15.87
C LYS A 8 1.45 0.41 16.00
N HIS A 9 2.03 -0.10 14.91
CA HIS A 9 3.38 -0.65 14.87
C HIS A 9 4.42 0.40 14.45
N TYR A 10 4.03 1.30 13.55
CA TYR A 10 4.91 2.34 13.02
C TYR A 10 4.79 3.66 13.78
N ILE A 11 5.56 3.76 14.86
CA ILE A 11 5.53 4.91 15.76
C ILE A 11 6.09 6.18 15.12
N GLY A 12 7.01 6.05 14.15
CA GLY A 12 7.50 7.18 13.36
C GLY A 12 6.48 7.69 12.33
N GLY A 13 5.41 6.93 12.08
CA GLY A 13 4.34 7.28 11.14
C GLY A 13 4.17 6.27 10.02
N LEU A 14 3.01 6.33 9.38
CA LEU A 14 2.66 5.50 8.22
C LEU A 14 2.18 6.42 7.10
N TRP A 15 2.90 6.45 5.98
CA TRP A 15 2.50 7.14 4.76
C TRP A 15 1.90 6.14 3.78
N ILE A 16 0.81 6.51 3.13
CA ILE A 16 0.09 5.65 2.20
C ILE A 16 -0.10 6.41 0.90
N LEU A 17 0.45 5.88 -0.19
CA LEU A 17 0.18 6.31 -1.55
C LEU A 17 -0.79 5.33 -2.18
N THR A 18 -1.77 5.85 -2.90
CA THR A 18 -2.78 5.02 -3.57
C THR A 18 -3.21 5.69 -4.85
N GLY A 19 -3.54 4.90 -5.85
CA GLY A 19 -4.01 5.44 -7.11
C GLY A 19 -4.39 4.35 -8.11
N PRO A 20 -4.99 4.77 -9.23
CA PRO A 20 -5.32 3.88 -10.34
C PRO A 20 -4.08 3.55 -11.17
N LEU A 21 -4.14 2.41 -11.86
CA LEU A 21 -3.21 2.00 -12.91
C LEU A 21 -3.96 1.49 -14.14
N TYR A 22 -3.37 1.74 -15.30
CA TYR A 22 -3.88 1.35 -16.60
C TYR A 22 -2.85 0.47 -17.31
N LEU A 23 -2.74 -0.77 -16.85
CA LEU A 23 -1.71 -1.70 -17.32
C LEU A 23 -1.99 -2.21 -18.73
N PRO A 24 -0.96 -2.35 -19.58
CA PRO A 24 -1.09 -2.93 -20.91
C PRO A 24 -1.41 -4.42 -20.83
N ARG A 25 -2.20 -4.91 -21.79
CA ARG A 25 -2.47 -6.33 -22.00
C ARG A 25 -2.11 -6.71 -23.43
N LEU A 26 -1.58 -7.91 -23.61
CA LEU A 26 -1.32 -8.47 -24.93
C LEU A 26 -2.66 -8.78 -25.60
N ASP A 27 -2.87 -8.24 -26.79
CA ASP A 27 -4.02 -8.59 -27.60
C ASP A 27 -3.74 -9.90 -28.35
N PRO A 28 -4.56 -10.95 -28.18
CA PRO A 28 -4.32 -12.25 -28.81
C PRO A 28 -4.56 -12.22 -30.33
N THR A 29 -5.15 -11.16 -30.88
CA THR A 29 -5.45 -11.05 -32.32
C THR A 29 -4.24 -10.60 -33.14
N ASP A 30 -3.41 -9.71 -32.61
CA ASP A 30 -2.26 -9.14 -33.32
C ASP A 30 -0.93 -9.19 -32.56
N ASN A 31 -0.92 -9.78 -31.35
CA ASN A 31 0.22 -9.90 -30.44
C ASN A 31 0.87 -8.54 -30.08
N LYS A 32 0.11 -7.46 -30.04
CA LYS A 32 0.59 -6.15 -29.56
C LYS A 32 0.05 -5.82 -28.17
N LEU A 33 0.79 -4.97 -27.46
CA LEU A 33 0.39 -4.47 -26.15
C LEU A 33 -0.53 -3.28 -26.31
N TYR A 34 -1.70 -3.35 -25.68
CA TYR A 34 -2.68 -2.27 -25.62
C TYR A 34 -3.08 -1.96 -24.20
N VAL A 35 -3.26 -0.67 -23.92
CA VAL A 35 -3.94 -0.22 -22.72
C VAL A 35 -5.42 -0.04 -23.07
N LYS A 36 -6.25 -0.98 -22.63
CA LYS A 36 -7.71 -0.94 -22.83
C LYS A 36 -8.40 -0.76 -21.49
N TYR A 37 -9.24 0.27 -21.38
CA TYR A 37 -10.07 0.52 -20.20
C TYR A 37 -11.41 1.11 -20.62
N GLN A 38 -12.44 0.85 -19.80
CA GLN A 38 -13.77 1.43 -20.00
C GLN A 38 -13.76 2.90 -19.57
N VAL A 39 -14.56 3.72 -20.25
CA VAL A 39 -14.97 5.05 -19.78
C VAL A 39 -16.47 5.05 -19.52
N ILE A 40 -16.92 5.69 -18.44
CA ILE A 40 -18.33 5.68 -18.02
C ILE A 40 -18.91 7.09 -17.88
N GLY A 41 -20.20 7.21 -18.23
CA GLY A 41 -20.98 8.43 -18.10
C GLY A 41 -20.61 9.53 -19.12
N PRO A 42 -21.38 10.64 -19.13
CA PRO A 42 -21.15 11.76 -20.06
C PRO A 42 -19.80 12.46 -19.83
N ASN A 43 -19.26 12.36 -18.61
CA ASN A 43 -17.97 12.94 -18.24
C ASN A 43 -16.78 12.02 -18.56
N GLN A 44 -17.00 10.87 -19.20
CA GLN A 44 -15.95 9.95 -19.64
C GLN A 44 -15.00 9.53 -18.50
N VAL A 45 -15.56 9.17 -17.34
CA VAL A 45 -14.76 8.76 -16.18
C VAL A 45 -14.03 7.45 -16.50
N ALA A 46 -12.70 7.46 -16.45
CA ALA A 46 -11.89 6.29 -16.75
C ALA A 46 -11.96 5.24 -15.64
N VAL A 47 -12.27 4.00 -16.01
CA VAL A 47 -12.30 2.84 -15.11
C VAL A 47 -10.90 2.22 -15.04
N PRO A 48 -10.21 2.23 -13.88
CA PRO A 48 -8.87 1.67 -13.77
C PRO A 48 -8.85 0.17 -14.06
N THR A 49 -7.73 -0.35 -14.58
CA THR A 49 -7.54 -1.80 -14.71
C THR A 49 -7.05 -2.41 -13.41
N HIS A 50 -6.23 -1.65 -12.67
CA HIS A 50 -5.68 -2.03 -11.38
C HIS A 50 -5.67 -0.82 -10.44
N PHE A 51 -5.50 -1.09 -9.16
CA PHE A 51 -5.16 -0.11 -8.15
C PHE A 51 -3.84 -0.50 -7.50
N PHE A 52 -3.01 0.51 -7.21
CA PHE A 52 -1.86 0.29 -6.35
C PHE A 52 -2.09 0.88 -4.96
N LYS A 53 -1.38 0.29 -3.99
CA LYS A 53 -1.18 0.88 -2.68
C LYS A 53 0.26 0.67 -2.26
N ILE A 54 0.95 1.77 -1.97
CA ILE A 54 2.28 1.74 -1.37
C ILE A 54 2.16 2.28 0.05
N MET A 55 2.69 1.55 1.01
CA MET A 55 2.71 1.91 2.41
C MET A 55 4.17 1.98 2.87
N ILE A 56 4.53 3.10 3.49
CA ILE A 56 5.86 3.33 4.03
C ILE A 56 5.67 3.53 5.53
N GLY A 57 6.13 2.57 6.32
CA GLY A 57 6.06 2.62 7.77
C GLY A 57 7.42 2.97 8.37
N GLN A 58 7.47 3.98 9.23
CA GLN A 58 8.70 4.36 9.94
C GLN A 58 8.76 3.77 11.34
N GLN A 59 9.85 3.06 11.62
CA GLN A 59 10.22 2.54 12.92
C GLN A 59 10.71 3.65 13.85
N LYS A 60 10.81 3.34 15.16
CA LYS A 60 11.29 4.32 16.16
C LYS A 60 12.71 4.83 15.90
N ASP A 61 13.56 3.98 15.34
CA ASP A 61 14.95 4.29 15.00
C ASP A 61 15.09 5.03 13.66
N GLY A 62 13.97 5.36 13.01
CA GLY A 62 13.92 6.06 11.74
C GLY A 62 14.05 5.16 10.50
N GLN A 63 14.22 3.85 10.68
CA GLN A 63 14.21 2.87 9.59
C GLN A 63 12.82 2.72 8.96
N LEU A 64 12.77 2.34 7.70
CA LEU A 64 11.55 2.30 6.89
C LEU A 64 11.26 0.88 6.39
N ASP A 65 10.02 0.44 6.60
CA ASP A 65 9.46 -0.76 5.98
C ASP A 65 8.51 -0.34 4.86
N ILE A 66 8.64 -0.97 3.69
CA ILE A 66 7.86 -0.63 2.51
C ILE A 66 7.02 -1.83 2.09
N TYR A 67 5.73 -1.58 1.83
CA TYR A 67 4.81 -2.55 1.24
C TYR A 67 4.18 -1.98 0.00
N SER A 68 4.19 -2.75 -1.07
CA SER A 68 3.74 -2.35 -2.40
C SER A 68 2.76 -3.37 -2.93
N TYR A 69 1.50 -2.97 -3.08
CA TYR A 69 0.42 -3.84 -3.55
C TYR A 69 -0.08 -3.39 -4.91
N LEU A 70 -0.37 -4.35 -5.78
CA LEU A 70 -1.03 -4.17 -7.06
C LEU A 70 -2.25 -5.09 -7.13
N MET A 71 -3.44 -4.51 -7.12
CA MET A 71 -4.71 -5.23 -7.06
C MET A 71 -5.49 -5.01 -8.35
N PRO A 72 -6.03 -6.07 -8.98
CA PRO A 72 -6.90 -5.90 -10.14
C PRO A 72 -8.21 -5.23 -9.74
N ASN A 73 -8.79 -4.43 -10.63
CA ASN A 73 -10.11 -3.86 -10.47
C ASN A 73 -11.20 -4.88 -10.87
N GLU A 74 -11.20 -6.03 -10.19
CA GLU A 74 -12.13 -7.13 -10.41
C GLU A 74 -12.50 -7.78 -9.07
N PRO A 75 -13.54 -8.63 -9.02
CA PRO A 75 -13.88 -9.35 -7.80
C PRO A 75 -12.70 -10.19 -7.30
N ILE A 76 -12.28 -9.93 -6.06
CA ILE A 76 -11.24 -10.70 -5.37
C ILE A 76 -11.91 -11.57 -4.32
N ASP A 77 -11.57 -12.86 -4.30
CA ASP A 77 -12.05 -13.79 -3.28
C ASP A 77 -11.54 -13.36 -1.89
N LYS A 78 -12.43 -13.42 -0.89
CA LYS A 78 -12.12 -13.05 0.50
C LYS A 78 -11.02 -13.92 1.10
N ASP A 79 -10.91 -15.16 0.62
CA ASP A 79 -9.91 -16.12 1.08
C ASP A 79 -8.56 -15.94 0.36
N THR A 80 -8.47 -15.03 -0.63
CA THR A 80 -7.19 -14.71 -1.28
C THR A 80 -6.29 -13.94 -0.32
N PRO A 81 -5.09 -14.47 0.01
CA PRO A 81 -4.16 -13.79 0.90
C PRO A 81 -3.67 -12.47 0.28
N LEU A 82 -3.55 -11.43 1.11
CA LEU A 82 -3.15 -10.09 0.66
C LEU A 82 -1.74 -10.08 0.07
N GLU A 83 -0.89 -10.99 0.55
CA GLU A 83 0.49 -11.21 0.12
C GLU A 83 0.59 -11.55 -1.37
N LYS A 84 -0.47 -12.13 -1.97
CA LYS A 84 -0.52 -12.44 -3.40
C LYS A 84 -0.43 -11.19 -4.28
N PHE A 85 -0.80 -10.03 -3.75
CA PHE A 85 -0.79 -8.77 -4.47
C PHE A 85 0.51 -7.97 -4.25
N LEU A 86 1.47 -8.50 -3.50
CA LEU A 86 2.76 -7.84 -3.29
C LEU A 86 3.57 -7.81 -4.59
N VAL A 87 4.06 -6.63 -4.94
CA VAL A 87 4.92 -6.40 -6.12
C VAL A 87 6.06 -5.46 -5.76
N ALA A 88 7.14 -5.50 -6.54
CA ALA A 88 8.23 -4.54 -6.38
C ALA A 88 7.70 -3.09 -6.53
N PRO A 89 8.09 -2.13 -5.66
CA PRO A 89 7.69 -0.73 -5.79
C PRO A 89 8.04 -0.16 -7.17
N GLU A 90 9.17 -0.58 -7.74
CA GLU A 90 9.64 -0.15 -9.06
C GLU A 90 8.64 -0.49 -10.18
N LEU A 91 7.93 -1.61 -10.07
CA LEU A 91 6.90 -1.99 -11.03
C LEU A 91 5.74 -0.97 -11.02
N ILE A 92 5.35 -0.50 -9.84
CA ILE A 92 4.31 0.52 -9.71
C ILE A 92 4.82 1.86 -10.24
N GLU A 93 6.05 2.26 -9.90
CA GLU A 93 6.65 3.51 -10.40
C GLU A 93 6.71 3.54 -11.93
N GLN A 94 7.15 2.45 -12.55
CA GLN A 94 7.24 2.30 -14.01
C GLN A 94 5.89 2.43 -14.70
N ASN A 95 4.86 1.79 -14.15
CA ASN A 95 3.52 1.79 -14.76
C ASN A 95 2.71 3.05 -14.41
N ALA A 96 3.00 3.69 -13.29
CA ALA A 96 2.29 4.88 -12.85
C ALA A 96 2.93 6.17 -13.38
N GLY A 97 4.20 6.13 -13.79
CA GLY A 97 4.92 7.28 -14.34
C GLY A 97 5.35 8.31 -13.30
N PHE A 98 5.49 7.91 -12.02
CA PHE A 98 6.01 8.79 -10.98
C PHE A 98 6.90 8.04 -9.98
N LEU A 99 7.80 8.79 -9.33
CA LEU A 99 8.80 8.26 -8.41
C LEU A 99 8.34 8.41 -6.95
N ILE A 100 8.56 7.35 -6.17
CA ILE A 100 8.08 7.21 -4.79
C ILE A 100 9.26 6.85 -3.88
N THR A 101 9.91 5.72 -4.15
CA THR A 101 10.94 5.11 -3.29
C THR A 101 12.34 5.45 -3.74
N THR A 102 12.53 5.72 -5.03
CA THR A 102 13.89 5.70 -5.63
C THR A 102 14.64 7.03 -5.48
N GLU A 103 13.93 8.16 -5.44
CA GLU A 103 14.54 9.49 -5.30
C GLU A 103 14.26 10.16 -3.94
N LYS A 104 13.08 9.91 -3.35
CA LYS A 104 12.65 10.61 -2.13
C LYS A 104 13.03 9.90 -0.84
N ILE A 105 13.35 8.60 -0.92
CA ILE A 105 13.73 7.79 0.23
C ILE A 105 15.22 7.47 0.14
N GLN A 106 15.96 7.80 1.20
CA GLN A 106 17.37 7.41 1.28
C GLN A 106 17.45 5.89 1.43
N LYS A 107 18.09 5.20 0.48
CA LYS A 107 18.16 3.73 0.44
C LYS A 107 18.71 3.11 1.72
N ASN A 108 19.62 3.80 2.41
CA ASN A 108 20.18 3.39 3.70
C ASN A 108 19.16 3.37 4.86
N LYS A 109 18.01 4.04 4.71
CA LYS A 109 16.92 4.00 5.68
C LYS A 109 15.95 2.85 5.44
N ILE A 110 15.98 2.22 4.26
CA ILE A 110 15.08 1.10 3.94
C ILE A 110 15.58 -0.15 4.67
N ARG A 111 14.76 -0.65 5.60
CA ARG A 111 15.02 -1.89 6.33
C ARG A 111 14.46 -3.10 5.60
N THR A 112 13.20 -3.01 5.15
CA THR A 112 12.54 -4.10 4.43
C THR A 112 11.65 -3.61 3.28
N ILE A 113 11.53 -4.45 2.25
CA ILE A 113 10.59 -4.28 1.13
C ILE A 113 9.78 -5.56 1.00
N ASN A 114 8.45 -5.45 1.09
CA ASN A 114 7.49 -6.54 0.97
C ASN A 114 7.76 -7.75 1.87
N GLN A 115 8.49 -7.56 2.97
CA GLN A 115 8.72 -8.61 3.94
C GLN A 115 7.56 -8.59 4.95
N PRO A 116 6.79 -9.69 5.05
CA PRO A 116 5.76 -9.77 6.07
C PRO A 116 6.39 -9.67 7.45
N TRP A 117 5.77 -8.87 8.32
CA TRP A 117 6.11 -8.89 9.74
C TRP A 117 5.74 -10.26 10.32
N ILE A 118 6.75 -11.01 10.76
CA ILE A 118 6.60 -12.38 11.29
C ILE A 118 5.61 -12.43 12.48
N ASP A 119 5.41 -11.32 13.20
CA ASP A 119 4.56 -11.25 14.41
C ASP A 119 3.22 -10.52 14.22
N PHE A 120 2.85 -10.10 13.01
CA PHE A 120 1.57 -9.39 12.82
C PHE A 120 0.39 -10.38 12.74
N LYS A 121 -0.09 -10.85 13.89
CA LYS A 121 -1.43 -11.46 13.99
C LYS A 121 -2.48 -10.35 13.89
N LEU A 122 -3.19 -10.31 12.77
CA LEU A 122 -4.32 -9.40 12.49
C LEU A 122 -5.41 -9.43 13.58
N ASP A 123 -5.46 -10.52 14.38
CA ASP A 123 -6.44 -10.78 15.44
C ASP A 123 -6.05 -10.23 16.82
N SER A 124 -4.92 -9.55 16.93
CA SER A 124 -4.52 -8.95 18.22
C SER A 124 -5.46 -7.77 18.56
N PRO A 125 -6.12 -7.77 19.74
CA PRO A 125 -7.04 -6.71 20.10
C PRO A 125 -6.34 -5.34 20.11
N PRO A 126 -7.04 -4.25 19.75
CA PRO A 126 -6.46 -2.92 19.84
C PRO A 126 -5.92 -2.65 21.25
N PRO A 127 -4.71 -2.07 21.38
CA PRO A 127 -4.26 -1.61 22.68
C PRO A 127 -5.28 -0.60 23.21
N SER A 128 -5.69 -0.79 24.46
CA SER A 128 -6.66 0.07 25.15
C SER A 128 -6.22 1.53 25.04
N PRO A 129 -7.16 2.47 24.86
CA PRO A 129 -6.85 3.89 24.90
C PRO A 129 -6.02 4.21 26.16
N ARG A 130 -4.89 4.89 26.00
CA ARG A 130 -4.15 5.39 27.17
C ARG A 130 -5.10 6.29 27.95
N GLN A 131 -5.56 5.82 29.11
CA GLN A 131 -6.19 6.69 30.10
C GLN A 131 -5.13 7.71 30.50
N LYS A 132 -5.31 8.96 30.07
CA LYS A 132 -4.58 10.08 30.67
C LYS A 132 -5.03 10.12 32.12
N SER A 133 -4.18 9.70 33.05
CA SER A 133 -4.43 9.92 34.47
C SER A 133 -4.55 11.43 34.69
N LEU A 134 -5.68 11.84 35.27
CA LEU A 134 -5.86 13.20 35.76
C LEU A 134 -4.82 13.45 36.87
N PRO A 135 -4.13 14.60 36.89
CA PRO A 135 -3.22 14.92 37.97
C PRO A 135 -3.99 15.04 39.28
N THR A 136 -3.50 14.35 40.31
CA THR A 136 -4.00 14.42 41.68
C THR A 136 -3.87 15.86 42.20
N PRO A 137 -4.90 16.44 42.84
CA PRO A 137 -4.76 17.75 43.47
C PRO A 137 -3.71 17.68 44.57
N ALA A 138 -2.77 18.63 44.59
CA ALA A 138 -1.87 18.83 45.72
C ALA A 138 -2.69 19.29 46.94
N ALA A 139 -2.28 18.82 48.12
CA ALA A 139 -2.92 19.02 49.41
C ALA A 139 -3.06 20.49 49.84
#